data_AF-X1EYU4-F1
#
_entry.id   AF-X1EYU4-F1
#
_cell.length_a   1.000
_cell.length_b   1.000
_cell.length_c   1.000
_cell.angle_alpha   90.00
_cell.angle_beta   90.00
_cell.angle_gamma   90.00
#
_symmetry.space_group_name_H-M   'P 1'
#
loop_
_entity.id
_entity.type
_entity.pdbx_description
1 polymer ?
#
loop_
_entity_poly.entity_id
_entity_poly.type
_entity_poly.pdbx_seq_one_letter_code
_entity_poly.pdbx_strand_id
1 'polypeptide(L)' 'MKAYEETLSFLSTLNLKGIAGSFDEMVHDAEIRKISYITFLNTLFTTEISYRVKRRVERNMVAAHFPIIKRISNFEFGR' A
#
# COMPACT_ATOMS: atom_id res chain seq x y z
N MET A 1 -0.66 -14.29 -15.09
CA MET A 1 -0.53 -15.59 -14.37
C MET A 1 -1.81 -15.78 -13.58
N LYS A 2 -2.53 -16.89 -13.77
CA LYS A 2 -3.89 -17.06 -13.20
C LYS A 2 -3.93 -16.87 -11.67
N ALA A 3 -2.95 -17.41 -10.94
CA ALA A 3 -2.86 -17.26 -9.49
C ALA A 3 -2.57 -15.82 -9.02
N TYR A 4 -1.81 -15.05 -9.81
CA TYR A 4 -1.51 -13.64 -9.49
C TYR A 4 -2.76 -12.76 -9.60
N GLU A 5 -3.52 -12.94 -10.67
CA GLU A 5 -4.78 -12.23 -10.91
C GLU A 5 -5.85 -12.60 -9.86
N GLU A 6 -5.93 -13.88 -9.48
CA GLU A 6 -6.78 -14.34 -8.37
C GLU A 6 -6.38 -13.67 -7.05
N THR A 7 -5.09 -13.55 -6.77
CA THR A 7 -4.60 -12.89 -5.55
C THR A 7 -4.95 -11.41 -5.55
N LEU A 8 -4.77 -10.70 -6.66
CA LEU A 8 -5.20 -9.30 -6.80
C LEU A 8 -6.72 -9.14 -6.61
N SER A 9 -7.52 -10.08 -7.13
CA SER A 9 -8.96 -10.11 -6.92
C SER A 9 -9.31 -10.27 -5.44
N PHE A 10 -8.65 -11.18 -4.72
CA PHE A 10 -8.84 -11.33 -3.27
C PHE A 10 -8.46 -10.07 -2.50
N LEU A 11 -7.32 -9.44 -2.82
CA LEU A 11 -6.89 -8.19 -2.20
C LEU A 11 -7.90 -7.06 -2.42
N SER A 12 -8.48 -6.98 -3.63
CA SER A 12 -9.52 -6.01 -3.94
C SER A 12 -10.81 -6.27 -3.15
N THR A 13 -11.22 -7.52 -3.04
CA THR A 13 -12.44 -7.95 -2.33
C THR A 13 -12.33 -7.67 -0.82
N LEU A 14 -11.15 -7.90 -0.24
CA LEU A 14 -10.86 -7.67 1.17
C LEU A 14 -10.52 -6.20 1.48
N ASN A 15 -10.55 -5.29 0.49
CA ASN A 15 -10.15 -3.89 0.64
C ASN A 15 -8.73 -3.70 1.19
N LEU A 16 -7.79 -4.58 0.81
CA LEU A 16 -6.37 -4.53 1.19
C LEU A 16 -5.61 -3.63 0.22
N LYS A 17 -5.97 -2.34 0.21
CA LYS A 17 -5.49 -1.35 -0.77
C LYS A 17 -4.00 -1.02 -0.61
N GLY A 18 -3.46 -1.13 0.60
CA GLY A 18 -2.05 -0.90 0.86
C GLY A 18 -1.20 -1.98 0.18
N ILE A 19 -1.59 -3.24 0.36
CA ILE A 19 -0.93 -4.37 -0.31
C ILE A 19 -1.12 -4.30 -1.81
N ALA A 20 -2.35 -4.11 -2.31
CA ALA A 20 -2.64 -4.14 -3.74
C ALA A 20 -1.81 -3.13 -4.56
N GLY A 21 -1.48 -1.96 -3.97
CA GLY A 21 -0.68 -0.94 -4.64
C GLY A 21 0.81 -1.26 -4.76
N SER A 22 1.35 -2.12 -3.90
CA SER A 22 2.78 -2.48 -3.85
C SER A 22 3.01 -3.98 -4.01
N PHE A 23 1.98 -4.75 -4.39
CA PHE A 23 2.03 -6.20 -4.41
C PHE A 23 3.05 -6.73 -5.42
N ASP A 24 3.10 -6.13 -6.61
CA ASP A 24 4.03 -6.51 -7.68
C ASP A 24 5.50 -6.34 -7.24
N GLU A 25 5.82 -5.18 -6.66
CA GLU A 25 7.16 -4.88 -6.12
C GLU A 25 7.54 -5.84 -4.99
N MET A 26 6.60 -6.16 -4.09
CA MET A 26 6.85 -7.08 -2.97
C MET A 26 7.10 -8.51 -3.43
N VAL A 27 6.38 -8.99 -4.45
CA VAL A 27 6.60 -10.33 -5.02
C VAL A 27 8.00 -10.37 -5.65
N HIS A 28 8.36 -9.34 -6.43
CA HIS A 28 9.67 -9.25 -7.05
C HIS A 28 10.80 -9.21 -6.01
N ASP A 29 10.67 -8.38 -4.98
CA ASP A 29 11.65 -8.29 -3.87
C ASP A 29 11.78 -9.63 -3.13
N ALA A 30 10.66 -10.33 -2.91
CA ALA A 30 10.65 -11.62 -2.23
C ALA A 30 11.39 -12.71 -3.02
N GLU A 31 11.20 -12.72 -4.36
CA GLU A 31 11.89 -13.64 -5.27
C GLU A 31 13.39 -13.38 -5.30
N ILE A 32 13.81 -12.12 -5.40
CA ILE A 32 15.23 -11.73 -5.40
C ILE A 32 15.90 -12.13 -4.08
N ARG A 33 15.26 -11.82 -2.94
CA ARG A 33 15.86 -11.95 -1.62
C ARG A 33 15.67 -13.34 -0.99
N LYS A 34 14.92 -14.24 -1.65
CA LYS A 34 14.60 -15.60 -1.17
C LYS A 34 14.12 -15.60 0.28
N ILE A 35 13.23 -14.67 0.61
CA ILE A 35 12.70 -14.55 1.98
C ILE A 35 11.79 -15.72 2.33
N SER A 36 11.72 -16.08 3.61
CA SER A 36 10.81 -17.11 4.08
C SER A 36 9.35 -16.65 3.94
N TYR A 37 8.43 -17.60 3.76
CA TYR A 37 7.00 -17.31 3.59
C TYR A 37 6.42 -16.49 4.76
N ILE A 38 6.84 -16.78 6.00
CA ILE A 38 6.37 -16.02 7.16
C ILE A 38 6.87 -14.57 7.14
N THR A 39 8.10 -14.34 6.66
CA THR A 39 8.67 -13.00 6.52
C THR A 39 7.91 -12.22 5.45
N PHE A 40 7.63 -12.85 4.31
CA PHE A 40 6.82 -12.23 3.26
C PHE A 40 5.42 -11.84 3.77
N LEU A 41 4.75 -12.75 4.48
CA LEU A 41 3.42 -12.50 5.04
C LEU A 41 3.44 -11.33 6.05
N ASN A 42 4.46 -11.29 6.91
CA ASN A 42 4.65 -10.16 7.84
C ASN A 42 4.86 -8.84 7.11
N THR A 43 5.62 -8.84 6.00
CA THR A 43 5.82 -7.65 5.17
C THR A 43 4.52 -7.16 4.54
N LEU A 44 3.69 -8.08 4.01
CA LEU A 44 2.37 -7.75 3.47
C LEU A 44 1.49 -7.07 4.52
N PHE A 45 1.35 -7.68 5.70
CA PHE A 45 0.52 -7.13 6.77
C PHE A 45 1.08 -5.81 7.34
N THR A 46 2.39 -5.70 7.51
CA THR A 46 3.03 -4.47 7.98
C THR A 46 2.74 -3.31 7.03
N THR A 47 2.75 -3.58 5.72
CA THR A 47 2.46 -2.56 4.72
C THR A 47 1.00 -2.14 4.73
N GLU A 48 0.07 -3.08 4.85
CA GLU A 48 -1.36 -2.76 4.99
C GLU A 48 -1.64 -1.95 6.26
N ILE A 49 -1.07 -2.34 7.40
CA ILE A 49 -1.22 -1.62 8.67
C ILE A 49 -0.68 -0.20 8.52
N SER A 50 0.51 -0.04 7.95
CA SER A 50 1.14 1.27 7.72
C SER A 50 0.28 2.15 6.81
N TYR A 51 -0.27 1.58 5.73
CA TYR A 51 -1.20 2.26 4.85
C TYR A 51 -2.45 2.76 5.59
N ARG A 52 -3.08 1.90 6.41
CA ARG A 52 -4.27 2.26 7.19
C ARG A 52 -3.99 3.33 8.24
N VAL A 53 -2.85 3.25 8.92
CA VAL A 53 -2.40 4.26 9.89
C VAL A 53 -2.21 5.60 9.19
N LYS A 54 -1.50 5.63 8.06
CA LYS A 54 -1.30 6.85 7.27
C LYS A 54 -2.63 7.47 6.84
N ARG A 55 -3.55 6.67 6.28
CA ARG A 55 -4.89 7.15 5.88
C ARG A 55 -5.72 7.66 7.06
N ARG A 56 -5.61 7.04 8.24
CA ARG A 56 -6.27 7.51 9.45
C ARG A 56 -5.73 8.88 9.88
N VAL A 57 -4.41 9.06 9.88
CA VAL A 57 -3.78 10.35 10.20
C VAL A 57 -4.21 11.43 9.21
N GLU A 58 -4.16 11.14 7.91
CA GLU A 58 -4.61 12.07 6.86
C GLU A 58 -6.07 12.52 7.07
N ARG A 59 -6.98 11.58 7.35
CA ARG A 59 -8.39 11.91 7.62
C ARG A 59 -8.56 12.75 8.89
N ASN A 60 -7.83 12.43 9.95
CA ASN A 60 -7.89 13.19 11.20
C ASN A 60 -7.40 14.63 11.01
N MET A 61 -6.32 14.83 10.25
CA MET A 61 -5.81 16.17 9.93
C MET A 61 -6.83 16.99 9.13
N VAL A 62 -7.45 16.37 8.12
CA VAL A 62 -8.50 17.01 7.32
C VAL A 62 -9.70 17.38 8.20
N ALA A 63 -10.17 16.47 9.05
CA ALA A 63 -11.29 16.73 9.97
C ALA A 63 -10.98 17.84 10.98
N ALA A 64 -9.73 17.93 11.44
CA ALA A 64 -9.26 18.98 12.33
C ALA A 64 -8.97 20.31 11.61
N HIS A 65 -9.23 20.41 10.30
CA HIS A 65 -8.92 21.57 9.46
C HIS A 65 -7.44 21.99 9.57
N PHE A 66 -6.55 21.03 9.87
CA PHE A 66 -5.13 21.30 9.94
C PHE A 66 -4.61 21.65 8.53
N PRO A 67 -3.71 22.66 8.41
CA PRO A 67 -3.10 22.96 7.13
C PRO A 67 -2.39 21.71 6.60
N ILE A 68 -2.88 21.19 5.48
CA ILE A 68 -2.23 20.08 4.80
C ILE A 68 -0.97 20.66 4.16
N ILE A 69 0.20 20.11 4.50
CA ILE A 69 1.47 20.49 3.88
C ILE A 69 1.41 20.09 2.41
N LYS A 70 1.06 21.04 1.54
CA LYS A 70 1.11 20.87 0.10
C LYS A 70 2.56 21.06 -0.36
N ARG A 71 3.23 19.97 -0.68
CA ARG A 71 4.56 20.02 -1.30
C ARG A 71 4.42 20.29 -2.79
N ILE A 72 5.42 20.90 -3.40
CA ILE A 72 5.48 21.14 -4.86
C ILE A 72 5.27 19.82 -5.62
N SER A 73 5.80 18.70 -5.12
CA SER A 73 5.58 17.35 -5.66
C SER A 73 4.12 16.87 -5.70
N ASN A 74 3.21 17.53 -4.97
CA ASN A 74 1.81 17.14 -4.87
C ASN A 74 0.93 17.87 -5.90
N PHE A 75 1.52 18.75 -6.71
CA PHE A 75 0.82 19.46 -7.77
C PHE A 75 1.16 18.82 -9.12
N GLU A 76 0.13 18.47 -9.88
CA GLU A 76 0.26 18.08 -11.28
C GLU A 76 0.56 19.34 -12.10
N PHE A 77 1.85 19.61 -12.35
CA PHE A 77 2.26 20.68 -13.25
C PHE A 77 2.29 20.13 -14.68
N GLY A 78 1.13 20.14 -15.34
CA GLY A 78 0.99 19.75 -16.73
C GLY A 78 -0.28 20.34 -17.33
N ARG A 79 -0.21 20.76 -18.60
CA ARG A 79 -1.34 21.20 -19.43
C ARG A 79 -1.62 20.15 -20.48
#